data_AF-A0A7V2RTI7-F1
#
_entry.id   AF-A0A7V2RTI7-F1
#
_cell.length_a   1.000
_cell.length_b   1.000
_cell.length_c   1.000
_cell.angle_alpha   90.00
_cell.angle_beta   90.00
_cell.angle_gamma   90.00
#
_symmetry.space_group_name_H-M   'P 1'
#
loop_
_entity.id
_entity.type
_entity.pdbx_description
1 polymer ?
#
loop_
_entity_poly.entity_id
_entity_poly.type
_entity_poly.pdbx_seq_one_letter_code
_entity_poly.pdbx_strand_id
1 'polypeptide(L)'
;GRPEPKGINYRMHPANIGVLTAFSIDCCTLANNHLLDWGEEGLIDTLETLDRAGIRHAGAGRDAEEATAPAILEVPGRGRVLVFAFALPSSGVPPGWAAGPGRPGVAFLDEPSPGNLARIATLAARFRRPGDLLLASLHWGGNWGYEVTERERAFAHGLIAEAGFDGVHGHSSHHAKGVEIFEDRPILYGCGDFLNDYEGIEGYEAFRDDLAVAWLARFDGGRRLRSLRLLPFRIRNFRLDRAPPEDLAWLQRTLDRESRRFGTRVVAGGEGELLVRR
;
A
#
# COMPACT_ATOMS: atom_id res chain seq x y z
N GLY A 1 -21.56 -13.14 3.53
CA GLY A 1 -22.38 -11.96 3.20
C GLY A 1 -22.93 -12.00 1.80
N ARG A 2 -23.66 -10.95 1.43
CA ARG A 2 -24.22 -10.74 0.08
C ARG A 2 -23.27 -9.82 -0.70
N PRO A 3 -23.16 -9.98 -2.04
CA PRO A 3 -22.33 -9.10 -2.84
C PRO A 3 -22.92 -7.69 -2.86
N GLU A 4 -22.06 -6.69 -2.73
CA GLU A 4 -22.42 -5.28 -2.95
C GLU A 4 -22.77 -5.03 -4.43
N PRO A 5 -23.75 -4.15 -4.74
CA PRO A 5 -24.19 -3.89 -6.11
C PRO A 5 -23.20 -2.97 -6.86
N LYS A 6 -22.00 -3.47 -7.15
CA LYS A 6 -20.95 -2.82 -7.94
C LYS A 6 -20.50 -3.70 -9.11
N GLY A 7 -19.72 -3.15 -10.03
CA GLY A 7 -19.34 -3.83 -11.27
C GLY A 7 -18.50 -5.10 -11.09
N ILE A 8 -17.63 -5.11 -10.07
CA ILE A 8 -16.74 -6.25 -9.77
C ILE A 8 -16.69 -6.45 -8.25
N ASN A 9 -16.89 -7.68 -7.81
CA ASN A 9 -16.76 -8.10 -6.41
C ASN A 9 -15.70 -9.20 -6.31
N TYR A 10 -14.66 -8.99 -5.50
CA TYR A 10 -13.65 -9.99 -5.20
C TYR A 10 -14.00 -10.77 -3.94
N ARG A 11 -13.63 -12.05 -3.93
CA ARG A 11 -13.69 -12.91 -2.75
C ARG A 11 -12.63 -13.98 -2.86
N MET A 12 -11.93 -14.21 -1.76
CA MET A 12 -11.01 -15.32 -1.61
C MET A 12 -11.57 -16.28 -0.55
N HIS A 13 -11.48 -17.59 -0.80
CA HIS A 13 -11.85 -18.58 0.21
C HIS A 13 -10.79 -18.61 1.32
N PRO A 14 -11.15 -18.62 2.62
CA PRO A 14 -10.17 -18.63 3.73
C PRO A 14 -9.11 -19.74 3.65
N ALA A 15 -9.43 -20.88 3.05
CA ALA A 15 -8.49 -21.97 2.80
C ALA A 15 -7.28 -21.58 1.92
N ASN A 16 -7.36 -20.47 1.18
CA ASN A 16 -6.26 -19.96 0.35
C ASN A 16 -5.25 -19.11 1.14
N ILE A 17 -5.39 -18.99 2.46
CA ILE A 17 -4.44 -18.27 3.33
C ILE A 17 -2.99 -18.75 3.17
N GLY A 18 -2.81 -20.00 2.72
CA GLY A 18 -1.51 -20.58 2.36
C GLY A 18 -0.71 -19.75 1.35
N VAL A 19 -1.38 -18.97 0.48
CA VAL A 19 -0.70 -18.09 -0.48
C VAL A 19 0.07 -16.98 0.25
N LEU A 20 -0.51 -16.39 1.30
CA LEU A 20 0.15 -15.33 2.07
C LEU A 20 1.25 -15.89 2.98
N THR A 21 1.01 -17.03 3.61
CA THR A 21 2.01 -17.65 4.51
C THR A 21 3.20 -18.22 3.76
N ALA A 22 3.04 -18.66 2.50
CA ALA A 22 4.14 -19.07 1.65
C ALA A 22 5.15 -17.94 1.37
N PHE A 23 4.68 -16.69 1.33
CA PHE A 23 5.52 -15.49 1.22
C PHE A 23 6.00 -14.94 2.56
N SER A 24 5.64 -15.59 3.68
CA SER A 24 5.92 -15.12 5.04
C SER A 24 5.48 -13.66 5.26
N ILE A 25 4.28 -13.32 4.77
CA ILE A 25 3.71 -11.98 4.94
C ILE A 25 3.41 -11.73 6.42
N ASP A 26 4.05 -10.73 7.00
CA ASP A 26 3.82 -10.36 8.41
C ASP A 26 2.60 -9.44 8.60
N CYS A 27 2.22 -8.67 7.57
CA CYS A 27 1.17 -7.67 7.66
C CYS A 27 0.40 -7.46 6.34
N CYS A 28 -0.93 -7.32 6.42
CA CYS A 28 -1.81 -6.93 5.32
C CYS A 28 -2.53 -5.61 5.61
N THR A 29 -2.49 -4.66 4.68
CA THR A 29 -3.30 -3.43 4.76
C THR A 29 -4.63 -3.65 4.06
N LEU A 30 -5.73 -3.46 4.78
CA LEU A 30 -7.08 -3.82 4.33
C LEU A 30 -7.93 -2.64 3.89
N ALA A 31 -7.50 -1.40 4.17
CA ALA A 31 -8.20 -0.21 3.71
C ALA A 31 -8.17 -0.14 2.18
N ASN A 32 -9.23 -0.60 1.50
CA ASN A 32 -9.37 -0.53 0.06
C ASN A 32 -10.83 -0.58 -0.40
N ASN A 33 -11.07 -0.33 -1.69
CA ASN A 33 -12.38 -0.29 -2.33
C ASN A 33 -13.03 -1.67 -2.56
N HIS A 34 -12.40 -2.77 -2.12
CA HIS A 34 -12.89 -4.14 -2.28
C HIS A 34 -13.15 -4.87 -0.95
N LEU A 35 -12.79 -4.28 0.19
CA LEU A 35 -12.88 -4.98 1.47
C LEU A 35 -14.31 -5.38 1.87
N LEU A 36 -15.30 -4.55 1.53
CA LEU A 36 -16.72 -4.82 1.81
C LEU A 36 -17.46 -5.36 0.59
N ASP A 37 -16.79 -5.90 -0.41
CA ASP A 37 -17.44 -6.48 -1.60
C ASP A 37 -18.51 -7.53 -1.26
N TRP A 38 -18.38 -8.20 -0.10
CA TRP A 38 -19.33 -9.18 0.43
C TRP A 38 -19.96 -8.75 1.77
N GLY A 39 -20.04 -7.44 1.98
CA GLY A 39 -20.59 -6.80 3.17
C GLY A 39 -19.74 -7.01 4.43
N GLU A 40 -20.28 -6.59 5.57
CA GLU A 40 -19.62 -6.68 6.88
C GLU A 40 -19.21 -8.11 7.24
N GLU A 41 -20.05 -9.11 6.92
CA GLU A 41 -19.71 -10.52 7.14
C GLU A 41 -18.42 -10.94 6.40
N GLY A 42 -18.22 -10.49 5.16
CA GLY A 42 -17.01 -10.80 4.38
C GLY A 42 -15.76 -10.10 4.93
N LEU A 43 -15.92 -8.87 5.40
CA LEU A 43 -14.87 -8.14 6.12
C LEU A 43 -14.48 -8.89 7.40
N ILE A 44 -15.45 -9.28 8.22
CA ILE A 44 -15.20 -10.01 9.47
C ILE A 44 -14.50 -11.34 9.20
N ASP A 45 -14.94 -12.11 8.20
CA ASP A 45 -14.28 -13.37 7.80
C ASP A 45 -12.82 -13.13 7.37
N THR A 46 -12.53 -12.01 6.71
CA THR A 46 -11.16 -11.60 6.35
C THR A 46 -10.32 -11.32 7.61
N LEU A 47 -10.83 -10.51 8.55
CA LEU A 47 -10.13 -10.19 9.80
C LEU A 47 -9.82 -11.47 10.59
N GLU A 48 -10.82 -12.32 10.82
CA GLU A 48 -10.65 -13.57 11.57
C GLU A 48 -9.69 -14.55 10.87
N THR A 49 -9.69 -14.58 9.54
CA THR A 49 -8.77 -15.44 8.78
C THR A 49 -7.32 -15.00 8.95
N LEU A 50 -7.05 -13.70 8.92
CA LEU A 50 -5.71 -13.15 9.16
C LEU A 50 -5.29 -13.33 10.62
N ASP A 51 -6.19 -13.08 11.57
CA ASP A 51 -5.96 -13.27 13.01
C ASP A 51 -5.57 -14.73 13.32
N ARG A 52 -6.31 -15.71 12.77
CA ARG A 52 -6.01 -17.14 12.92
C ARG A 52 -4.68 -17.54 12.30
N ALA A 53 -4.26 -16.87 11.23
CA ALA A 53 -2.97 -17.11 10.58
C ALA A 53 -1.80 -16.38 11.26
N GLY A 54 -2.07 -15.52 12.25
CA GLY A 54 -1.05 -14.70 12.91
C GLY A 54 -0.51 -13.56 12.05
N ILE A 55 -1.20 -13.21 10.96
CA ILE A 55 -0.83 -12.10 10.07
C ILE A 55 -1.45 -10.83 10.62
N ARG A 56 -0.62 -9.81 10.88
CA ARG A 56 -1.13 -8.51 11.36
C ARG A 56 -1.91 -7.81 10.27
N HIS A 57 -2.83 -6.94 10.65
CA HIS A 57 -3.57 -6.14 9.68
C HIS A 57 -3.86 -4.74 10.20
N ALA A 58 -4.15 -3.84 9.25
CA ALA A 58 -4.45 -2.44 9.52
C ALA A 58 -5.45 -1.90 8.50
N GLY A 59 -6.20 -0.87 8.88
CA GLY A 59 -7.04 -0.10 7.96
C GLY A 59 -8.47 -0.61 7.81
N ALA A 60 -8.86 -1.62 8.59
CA ALA A 60 -10.23 -2.08 8.72
C ALA A 60 -10.45 -2.79 10.06
N GLY A 61 -11.70 -2.83 10.50
CA GLY A 61 -12.03 -3.35 11.82
C GLY A 61 -13.52 -3.54 12.01
N ARG A 62 -13.87 -4.11 13.16
CA ARG A 62 -15.23 -4.29 13.68
C ARG A 62 -15.86 -2.97 14.12
N ASP A 63 -15.04 -1.95 14.32
CA ASP A 63 -15.43 -0.58 14.61
C ASP A 63 -14.34 0.42 14.17
N ALA A 64 -14.61 1.70 14.40
CA ALA A 64 -13.68 2.79 14.05
C ALA A 64 -12.35 2.75 14.82
N GLU A 65 -12.31 2.24 16.05
CA GLU A 65 -11.08 2.17 16.84
C GLU A 65 -10.16 1.08 16.28
N GLU A 66 -10.69 -0.13 16.04
CA GLU A 66 -9.95 -1.22 15.43
C GLU A 66 -9.50 -0.85 14.00
N ALA A 67 -10.39 -0.25 13.20
CA ALA A 67 -10.06 0.10 11.82
C ALA A 67 -8.90 1.09 11.72
N THR A 68 -8.81 2.04 12.65
CA THR A 68 -7.76 3.07 12.66
C THR A 68 -6.51 2.67 13.45
N ALA A 69 -6.56 1.59 14.22
CA ALA A 69 -5.40 1.08 14.91
C ALA A 69 -4.32 0.62 13.91
N PRO A 70 -3.02 0.88 14.19
CA PRO A 70 -1.95 0.38 13.34
C PRO A 70 -1.73 -1.12 13.57
N ALA A 71 -1.26 -1.79 12.52
CA ALA A 71 -0.54 -3.04 12.71
C ALA A 71 0.80 -2.74 13.39
N ILE A 72 1.08 -3.43 14.50
CA ILE A 72 2.35 -3.30 15.24
C ILE A 72 3.17 -4.57 15.03
N LEU A 73 4.34 -4.39 14.41
CA LEU A 73 5.28 -5.45 14.08
C LEU A 73 6.53 -5.29 14.95
N GLU A 74 6.81 -6.30 15.77
CA GLU A 74 8.04 -6.36 16.56
C GLU A 74 9.19 -6.85 15.67
N VAL A 75 10.30 -6.12 15.65
CA VAL A 75 11.52 -6.50 14.93
C VAL A 75 12.60 -6.81 15.96
N PRO A 76 12.89 -8.10 16.23
CA PRO A 76 13.79 -8.51 17.30
C PRO A 76 15.14 -7.79 17.27
N GLY A 77 15.47 -7.13 18.38
CA GLY A 77 16.72 -6.37 18.54
C GLY A 77 16.81 -5.08 17.73
N ARG A 78 15.74 -4.63 17.05
CA ARG A 78 15.74 -3.44 16.19
C ARG A 78 14.64 -2.41 16.49
N GLY A 79 13.52 -2.83 17.09
CA GLY A 79 12.41 -1.93 17.45
C GLY A 79 11.09 -2.40 16.85
N ARG A 80 10.19 -1.46 16.56
CA ARG A 80 8.85 -1.76 16.02
C ARG A 80 8.58 -1.04 14.72
N VAL A 81 7.79 -1.67 13.86
CA VAL A 81 7.18 -1.03 12.68
C VAL A 81 5.69 -0.88 12.93
N LEU A 82 5.17 0.33 12.80
CA LEU A 82 3.74 0.65 12.92
C LEU A 82 3.21 0.98 11.52
N VAL A 83 2.25 0.21 11.05
CA VAL A 83 1.61 0.43 9.74
C VAL A 83 0.20 0.96 9.97
N PHE A 84 -0.04 2.21 9.59
CA PHE A 84 -1.37 2.80 9.55
C PHE A 84 -1.88 2.71 8.12
N ALA A 85 -3.16 2.37 7.92
CA ALA A 85 -3.72 2.22 6.58
C ALA A 85 -5.04 2.98 6.46
N PHE A 86 -5.24 3.68 5.35
CA PHE A 86 -6.42 4.49 5.09
C PHE A 86 -6.87 4.39 3.63
N ALA A 87 -8.17 4.50 3.42
CA ALA A 87 -8.79 4.46 2.10
C ALA A 87 -9.52 5.78 1.80
N LEU A 88 -9.44 6.23 0.55
CA LEU A 88 -10.00 7.52 0.11
C LEU A 88 -11.05 7.33 -1.01
N PRO A 89 -12.01 8.25 -1.18
CA PRO A 89 -12.96 8.24 -2.29
C PRO A 89 -12.32 8.24 -3.67
N SER A 90 -11.11 8.81 -3.82
CA SER A 90 -10.42 8.90 -5.11
C SER A 90 -10.06 7.54 -5.71
N SER A 91 -10.05 6.47 -4.91
CA SER A 91 -9.87 5.07 -5.34
C SER A 91 -11.18 4.28 -5.42
N GLY A 92 -12.33 4.97 -5.37
CA GLY A 92 -13.65 4.34 -5.52
C GLY A 92 -14.22 3.76 -4.22
N VAL A 93 -13.68 4.12 -3.05
CA VAL A 93 -14.19 3.69 -1.75
C VAL A 93 -15.43 4.51 -1.39
N PRO A 94 -16.61 3.90 -1.21
CA PRO A 94 -17.80 4.64 -0.83
C PRO A 94 -17.70 5.19 0.60
N PRO A 95 -18.17 6.42 0.89
CA PRO A 95 -18.21 6.94 2.27
C PRO A 95 -19.00 6.07 3.24
N GLY A 96 -20.00 5.33 2.74
CA GLY A 96 -20.80 4.39 3.53
C GLY A 96 -20.00 3.22 4.10
N TRP A 97 -18.82 2.93 3.56
CA TRP A 97 -17.94 1.85 4.02
C TRP A 97 -17.04 2.25 5.19
N ALA A 98 -17.07 3.52 5.60
CA ALA A 98 -16.32 4.00 6.75
C ALA A 98 -16.73 3.23 8.02
N ALA A 99 -15.74 2.70 8.74
CA ALA A 99 -15.98 2.14 10.07
C ALA A 99 -16.57 3.20 11.02
N GLY A 100 -17.46 2.78 11.92
CA GLY A 100 -18.12 3.65 12.89
C GLY A 100 -18.16 3.02 14.28
N PRO A 101 -18.71 3.71 15.28
CA PRO A 101 -18.93 3.12 16.60
C PRO A 101 -19.81 1.86 16.49
N GLY A 102 -19.23 0.69 16.77
CA GLY A 102 -19.91 -0.61 16.64
C GLY A 102 -20.30 -1.00 15.21
N ARG A 103 -19.73 -0.34 14.19
CA ARG A 103 -19.99 -0.62 12.77
C ARG A 103 -18.70 -1.03 12.07
N PRO A 104 -18.60 -2.27 11.56
CA PRO A 104 -17.45 -2.72 10.79
C PRO A 104 -17.23 -1.87 9.53
N GLY A 105 -15.98 -1.71 9.13
CA GLY A 105 -15.66 -0.97 7.92
C GLY A 105 -14.17 -0.69 7.75
N VAL A 106 -13.85 0.20 6.81
CA VAL A 106 -12.49 0.67 6.54
C VAL A 106 -12.16 1.95 7.29
N ALA A 107 -10.89 2.17 7.59
CA ALA A 107 -10.38 3.47 8.02
C ALA A 107 -10.43 4.47 6.86
N PHE A 108 -11.51 5.23 6.82
CA PHE A 108 -11.82 6.11 5.71
C PHE A 108 -11.37 7.56 5.97
N LEU A 109 -10.82 8.19 4.94
CA LEU A 109 -10.54 9.63 4.89
C LEU A 109 -11.32 10.21 3.71
N ASP A 110 -12.11 11.25 3.95
CA ASP A 110 -12.94 11.90 2.93
C ASP A 110 -12.11 12.59 1.85
N GLU A 111 -10.97 13.16 2.21
CA GLU A 111 -10.02 13.76 1.26
C GLU A 111 -8.60 13.91 1.85
N PRO A 112 -7.57 14.11 1.01
CA PRO A 112 -6.25 14.52 1.47
C PRO A 112 -6.28 16.00 1.90
N SER A 113 -6.53 16.25 3.18
CA SER A 113 -6.67 17.60 3.76
C SER A 113 -5.81 17.80 5.01
N PRO A 114 -5.48 19.07 5.37
CA PRO A 114 -4.79 19.37 6.62
C PRO A 114 -5.53 18.87 7.87
N GLY A 115 -6.87 18.85 7.84
CA GLY A 115 -7.68 18.32 8.95
C GLY A 115 -7.46 16.83 9.17
N ASN A 116 -7.47 16.03 8.09
CA ASN A 116 -7.16 14.60 8.18
C ASN A 116 -5.70 14.35 8.54
N LEU A 117 -4.78 15.18 8.08
CA LEU A 117 -3.38 15.10 8.47
C LEU A 117 -3.21 15.27 9.99
N ALA A 118 -3.85 16.29 10.58
CA ALA A 118 -3.82 16.52 12.02
C ALA A 118 -4.45 15.36 12.82
N ARG A 119 -5.54 14.76 12.30
CA ARG A 119 -6.17 13.57 12.90
C ARG A 119 -5.22 12.38 12.89
N ILE A 120 -4.54 12.12 11.77
CA ILE A 120 -3.56 11.04 11.64
C ILE A 120 -2.36 11.28 12.56
N ALA A 121 -1.84 12.51 12.64
CA ALA A 121 -0.76 12.84 13.56
C ALA A 121 -1.13 12.58 15.02
N THR A 122 -2.35 13.00 15.42
CA THR A 122 -2.88 12.75 16.77
C THR A 122 -3.02 11.26 17.05
N LEU A 123 -3.52 10.50 16.09
CA LEU A 123 -3.66 9.04 16.19
C LEU A 123 -2.30 8.36 16.32
N ALA A 124 -1.35 8.69 15.45
CA ALA A 124 -0.01 8.13 15.46
C ALA A 124 0.72 8.38 16.78
N ALA A 125 0.56 9.57 17.36
CA ALA A 125 1.12 9.93 18.65
C ALA A 125 0.63 9.04 19.81
N ARG A 126 -0.55 8.42 19.72
CA ARG A 126 -1.08 7.51 20.76
C ARG A 126 -0.33 6.18 20.83
N PHE A 127 0.21 5.71 19.71
CA PHE A 127 0.87 4.39 19.60
C PHE A 127 2.39 4.48 19.62
N ARG A 128 2.93 5.61 19.17
CA ARG A 128 4.35 5.81 18.94
C ARG A 128 5.16 5.78 20.23
N ARG A 129 6.29 5.08 20.16
CA ARG A 129 7.36 5.04 21.16
C ARG A 129 8.69 5.45 20.51
N PRO A 130 9.70 5.86 21.31
CA PRO A 130 11.03 6.12 20.79
C PRO A 130 11.57 4.93 19.99
N GLY A 131 12.07 5.20 18.79
CA GLY A 131 12.65 4.19 17.89
C GLY A 131 11.66 3.51 16.93
N ASP A 132 10.35 3.73 17.07
CA ASP A 132 9.37 3.16 16.13
C ASP A 132 9.54 3.74 14.71
N LEU A 133 9.43 2.85 13.71
CA LEU A 133 9.29 3.19 12.30
C LEU A 133 7.80 3.25 11.93
N LEU A 134 7.32 4.39 11.42
CA LEU A 134 5.92 4.61 11.06
C LEU A 134 5.74 4.59 9.54
N LEU A 135 4.82 3.76 9.04
CA LEU A 135 4.46 3.69 7.62
C LEU A 135 2.98 4.03 7.45
N ALA A 136 2.67 4.88 6.47
CA ALA A 136 1.31 5.21 6.07
C ALA A 136 0.97 4.50 4.76
N SER A 137 0.00 3.60 4.78
CA SER A 137 -0.57 2.98 3.59
C SER A 137 -1.81 3.74 3.14
N LEU A 138 -1.84 4.19 1.90
CA LEU A 138 -2.94 4.97 1.35
C LEU A 138 -3.50 4.28 0.11
N HIS A 139 -4.77 3.89 0.18
CA HIS A 139 -5.52 3.43 -0.97
C HIS A 139 -6.22 4.61 -1.64
N TRP A 140 -5.58 5.20 -2.65
CA TRP A 140 -5.93 6.51 -3.17
C TRP A 140 -5.69 6.64 -4.67
N GLY A 141 -6.30 7.66 -5.27
CA GLY A 141 -6.13 7.98 -6.68
C GLY A 141 -6.77 6.92 -7.60
N GLY A 142 -6.80 7.25 -8.89
CA GLY A 142 -7.37 6.38 -9.91
C GLY A 142 -6.61 5.05 -10.06
N ASN A 143 -7.33 4.00 -10.46
CA ASN A 143 -6.76 2.67 -10.68
C ASN A 143 -5.77 2.62 -11.87
N TRP A 144 -5.83 3.62 -12.74
CA TRP A 144 -5.03 3.72 -13.96
C TRP A 144 -4.54 5.15 -14.16
N GLY A 145 -3.34 5.29 -14.72
CA GLY A 145 -2.72 6.57 -15.00
C GLY A 145 -1.57 6.90 -14.05
N TYR A 146 -0.66 7.73 -14.55
CA TYR A 146 0.54 8.13 -13.80
C TYR A 146 0.39 9.48 -13.09
N GLU A 147 -0.76 10.14 -13.20
CA GLU A 147 -1.00 11.42 -12.54
C GLU A 147 -0.87 11.27 -11.01
N VAL A 148 -0.16 12.22 -10.41
CA VAL A 148 -0.08 12.41 -8.96
C VAL A 148 -0.42 13.87 -8.78
N THR A 149 -1.56 14.14 -8.15
CA THR A 149 -2.04 15.50 -7.98
C THR A 149 -1.19 16.25 -6.95
N GLU A 150 -1.13 17.58 -7.05
CA GLU A 150 -0.45 18.40 -6.04
C GLU A 150 -1.04 18.20 -4.64
N ARG A 151 -2.35 17.92 -4.54
CA ARG A 151 -3.02 17.64 -3.27
C ARG A 151 -2.55 16.31 -2.66
N GLU A 152 -2.48 15.23 -3.44
CA GLU A 152 -1.94 13.94 -2.98
C GLU A 152 -0.48 14.08 -2.56
N ARG A 153 0.33 14.79 -3.37
CA ARG A 153 1.74 15.03 -3.07
C ARG A 153 1.92 15.84 -1.78
N ALA A 154 1.21 16.95 -1.62
CA ALA A 154 1.26 17.76 -0.40
C ALA A 154 0.83 16.97 0.84
N PHE A 155 -0.19 16.11 0.72
CA PHE A 155 -0.62 15.25 1.81
C PHE A 155 0.45 14.22 2.21
N ALA A 156 1.12 13.57 1.25
CA ALA A 156 2.23 12.67 1.54
C ALA A 156 3.43 13.39 2.18
N HIS A 157 3.73 14.62 1.74
CA HIS A 157 4.77 15.46 2.36
C HIS A 157 4.39 15.79 3.80
N GLY A 158 3.15 16.20 4.05
CA GLY A 158 2.64 16.46 5.39
C GLY A 158 2.68 15.24 6.31
N LEU A 159 2.39 14.03 5.79
CA LEU A 159 2.51 12.80 6.59
C LEU A 159 3.93 12.61 7.13
N ILE A 160 4.95 12.93 6.33
CA ILE A 160 6.35 12.85 6.74
C ILE A 160 6.73 14.02 7.65
N ALA A 161 6.55 15.26 7.19
CA ALA A 161 7.05 16.46 7.86
C ALA A 161 6.27 16.83 9.13
N GLU A 162 4.95 16.64 9.13
CA GLU A 162 4.06 17.09 10.21
C GLU A 162 3.60 15.93 11.10
N ALA A 163 3.21 14.79 10.50
CA ALA A 163 2.78 13.60 11.26
C ALA A 163 3.96 12.67 11.64
N GLY A 164 5.16 12.93 11.12
CA GLY A 164 6.38 12.24 11.51
C GLY A 164 6.48 10.79 11.03
N PHE A 165 5.80 10.45 9.93
CA PHE A 165 5.91 9.17 9.26
C PHE A 165 7.26 9.02 8.57
N ASP A 166 7.68 7.77 8.45
CA ASP A 166 9.00 7.37 7.96
C ASP A 166 8.94 6.82 6.52
N GLY A 167 7.73 6.63 5.98
CA GLY A 167 7.48 6.30 4.58
C GLY A 167 5.98 6.24 4.24
N VAL A 168 5.66 6.43 2.95
CA VAL A 168 4.30 6.35 2.42
C VAL A 168 4.21 5.25 1.37
N HIS A 169 3.23 4.37 1.54
CA HIS A 169 2.89 3.24 0.67
C HIS A 169 1.54 3.51 -0.01
N GLY A 170 1.58 4.06 -1.22
CA GLY A 170 0.41 4.26 -2.06
C GLY A 170 0.07 2.99 -2.84
N HIS A 171 -1.22 2.67 -2.91
CA HIS A 171 -1.79 1.60 -3.71
C HIS A 171 -3.20 2.00 -4.18
N SER A 172 -3.82 1.18 -5.04
CA SER A 172 -5.06 1.41 -5.84
C SER A 172 -4.77 1.33 -7.33
N SER A 173 -3.65 1.92 -7.77
CA SER A 173 -3.19 1.72 -9.14
C SER A 173 -2.73 0.28 -9.33
N HIS A 174 -3.26 -0.40 -10.34
CA HIS A 174 -2.89 -1.79 -10.67
C HIS A 174 -1.48 -1.90 -11.28
N HIS A 175 -0.84 -0.76 -11.54
CA HIS A 175 0.53 -0.66 -12.01
C HIS A 175 1.38 0.24 -11.10
N ALA A 176 2.69 0.06 -11.18
CA ALA A 176 3.63 0.90 -10.46
C ALA A 176 3.61 2.36 -10.99
N LYS A 177 3.59 3.33 -10.07
CA LYS A 177 3.68 4.77 -10.34
C LYS A 177 5.03 5.32 -9.90
N GLY A 178 5.28 6.60 -10.19
CA GLY A 178 6.49 7.30 -9.78
C GLY A 178 6.76 7.23 -8.27
N VAL A 179 8.02 7.40 -7.90
CA VAL A 179 8.50 7.39 -6.52
C VAL A 179 9.22 8.69 -6.21
N GLU A 180 9.08 9.19 -4.98
CA GLU A 180 9.79 10.35 -4.47
C GLU A 180 10.61 9.98 -3.23
N ILE A 181 11.80 10.58 -3.08
CA ILE A 181 12.53 10.61 -1.81
C ILE A 181 12.40 12.03 -1.23
N PHE A 182 11.56 12.16 -0.21
CA PHE A 182 11.29 13.42 0.49
C PHE A 182 11.85 13.33 1.91
N GLU A 183 12.74 14.26 2.30
CA GLU A 183 13.40 14.26 3.61
C GLU A 183 14.02 12.91 4.03
N ASP A 184 14.72 12.27 3.09
CA ASP A 184 15.31 10.93 3.24
C ASP A 184 14.28 9.81 3.52
N ARG A 185 13.00 10.02 3.18
CA ARG A 185 11.91 9.04 3.31
C ARG A 185 11.29 8.71 1.95
N PRO A 186 10.90 7.44 1.71
CA PRO A 186 10.26 7.06 0.46
C PRO A 186 8.78 7.43 0.46
N ILE A 187 8.31 7.95 -0.67
CA ILE A 187 6.90 8.08 -1.02
C ILE A 187 6.68 7.26 -2.28
N LEU A 188 6.00 6.12 -2.15
CA LEU A 188 5.59 5.28 -3.26
C LEU A 188 4.16 5.70 -3.64
N TYR A 189 3.95 6.34 -4.79
CA TYR A 189 2.61 6.88 -5.11
C TYR A 189 1.60 5.81 -5.55
N GLY A 190 2.08 4.64 -5.98
CA GLY A 190 1.29 3.50 -6.41
C GLY A 190 2.21 2.31 -6.64
N CYS A 191 2.03 1.23 -5.88
CA CYS A 191 2.95 0.09 -5.90
C CYS A 191 2.63 -0.97 -6.95
N GLY A 192 1.43 -0.91 -7.54
CA GLY A 192 0.94 -1.94 -8.46
C GLY A 192 0.50 -3.20 -7.75
N ASP A 193 0.01 -4.15 -8.54
CA ASP A 193 -0.34 -5.48 -8.04
C ASP A 193 0.93 -6.33 -7.89
N PHE A 194 0.92 -7.25 -6.91
CA PHE A 194 2.04 -8.16 -6.66
C PHE A 194 1.62 -9.62 -6.61
N LEU A 195 0.53 -9.93 -5.93
CA LEU A 195 -0.06 -11.27 -5.86
C LEU A 195 -1.56 -11.16 -6.10
N ASN A 196 -2.04 -11.76 -7.18
CA ASN A 196 -3.46 -11.78 -7.55
C ASN A 196 -3.83 -13.12 -8.24
N ASP A 197 -5.13 -13.36 -8.39
CA ASP A 197 -5.73 -14.55 -9.01
C ASP A 197 -6.42 -14.23 -10.35
N TYR A 198 -6.03 -13.11 -10.98
CA TYR A 198 -6.48 -12.70 -12.32
C TYR A 198 -5.27 -12.37 -13.21
N GLU A 199 -5.39 -12.66 -14.51
CA GLU A 199 -4.35 -12.29 -15.50
C GLU A 199 -4.66 -10.95 -16.13
N GLY A 200 -4.37 -9.89 -15.37
CA GLY A 200 -4.53 -8.51 -15.81
C GLY A 200 -5.97 -8.06 -16.00
N ILE A 201 -6.11 -6.80 -16.41
CA ILE A 201 -7.40 -6.13 -16.64
C ILE A 201 -7.40 -5.57 -18.07
N GLU A 202 -8.32 -6.07 -18.89
CA GLU A 202 -8.42 -5.69 -20.31
C GLU A 202 -8.65 -4.19 -20.50
N GLY A 203 -8.11 -3.64 -21.59
CA GLY A 203 -8.25 -2.24 -21.98
C GLY A 203 -7.22 -1.29 -21.35
N TYR A 204 -6.31 -1.81 -20.52
CA TYR A 204 -5.28 -1.06 -19.80
C TYR A 204 -3.86 -1.60 -20.02
N GLU A 205 -3.64 -2.37 -21.09
CA GLU A 205 -2.39 -3.08 -21.38
C GLU A 205 -1.18 -2.13 -21.49
N ALA A 206 -1.42 -0.86 -21.85
CA ALA A 206 -0.39 0.17 -21.92
C ALA A 206 0.29 0.46 -20.56
N PHE A 207 -0.37 0.12 -19.45
CA PHE A 207 0.13 0.31 -18.09
C PHE A 207 0.96 -0.87 -17.58
N ARG A 208 0.92 -2.03 -18.26
CA ARG A 208 1.68 -3.23 -17.91
C ARG A 208 1.42 -3.67 -16.46
N ASP A 209 0.15 -3.87 -16.10
CA ASP A 209 -0.27 -4.46 -14.83
C ASP A 209 0.22 -5.91 -14.64
N ASP A 210 0.69 -6.55 -15.72
CA ASP A 210 1.44 -7.81 -15.67
C ASP A 210 2.83 -7.66 -14.99
N LEU A 211 3.38 -6.44 -14.88
CA LEU A 211 4.68 -6.21 -14.27
C LEU A 211 4.57 -5.85 -12.78
N ALA A 212 4.72 -6.87 -11.95
CA ALA A 212 4.75 -6.74 -10.49
C ALA A 212 6.11 -6.26 -9.97
N VAL A 213 6.10 -5.50 -8.87
CA VAL A 213 7.33 -4.96 -8.26
C VAL A 213 7.37 -5.27 -6.77
N ALA A 214 8.41 -5.97 -6.31
CA ALA A 214 8.71 -6.01 -4.88
C ALA A 214 9.56 -4.79 -4.52
N TRP A 215 9.07 -3.99 -3.58
CA TRP A 215 9.71 -2.76 -3.10
C TRP A 215 10.47 -3.03 -1.80
N LEU A 216 11.80 -2.92 -1.82
CA LEU A 216 12.65 -3.18 -0.66
C LEU A 216 13.28 -1.88 -0.16
N ALA A 217 12.66 -1.31 0.87
CA ALA A 217 13.18 -0.17 1.61
C ALA A 217 14.05 -0.64 2.78
N ARG A 218 15.27 -0.11 2.88
CA ARG A 218 16.16 -0.31 4.04
C ARG A 218 16.33 1.00 4.78
N PHE A 219 16.04 0.97 6.08
CA PHE A 219 16.21 2.11 6.98
C PHE A 219 17.43 1.93 7.90
N ASP A 220 18.01 3.03 8.37
CA ASP A 220 19.02 3.01 9.44
C ASP A 220 18.41 3.13 10.84
N GLY A 221 19.25 3.10 11.88
CA GLY A 221 18.81 3.29 13.27
C GLY A 221 18.27 4.69 13.58
N GLY A 222 18.51 5.67 12.70
CA GLY A 222 17.89 6.99 12.73
C GLY A 222 16.60 7.07 11.91
N ARG A 223 16.11 5.91 11.42
CA ARG A 223 14.90 5.73 10.59
C ARG A 223 15.00 6.33 9.19
N ARG A 224 16.18 6.82 8.77
CA ARG A 224 16.37 7.37 7.41
C ARG A 224 16.49 6.27 6.38
N LEU A 225 15.96 6.49 5.18
CA LEU A 225 16.11 5.57 4.06
C LEU A 225 17.58 5.50 3.63
N ARG A 226 18.13 4.30 3.59
CA ARG A 226 19.50 4.01 3.11
C ARG A 226 19.52 3.47 1.69
N SER A 227 18.52 2.69 1.34
CA SER A 227 18.35 2.22 -0.03
C SER A 227 16.90 1.87 -0.28
N LEU A 228 16.45 2.14 -1.50
CA LEU A 228 15.21 1.61 -2.04
C LEU A 228 15.53 0.85 -3.33
N ARG A 229 15.37 -0.48 -3.25
CA ARG A 229 15.57 -1.43 -4.35
C ARG A 229 14.22 -1.92 -4.84
N LEU A 230 14.10 -2.12 -6.14
CA LEU A 230 12.92 -2.69 -6.76
C LEU A 230 13.33 -4.00 -7.42
N LEU A 231 12.58 -5.07 -7.17
CA LEU A 231 12.72 -6.35 -7.85
C LEU A 231 11.52 -6.54 -8.79
N PRO A 232 11.73 -6.39 -10.10
CA PRO A 232 10.66 -6.58 -11.07
C PRO A 232 10.39 -8.05 -11.34
N PHE A 233 9.11 -8.36 -11.48
CA PHE A 233 8.58 -9.65 -11.87
C PHE A 233 7.59 -9.45 -13.00
N ARG A 234 7.25 -10.55 -13.68
CA ARG A 234 6.11 -10.61 -14.58
C ARG A 234 5.16 -11.70 -14.07
N ILE A 235 3.91 -11.35 -13.93
CA ILE A 235 2.84 -12.30 -13.64
C ILE A 235 2.49 -13.03 -14.93
N ARG A 236 2.57 -14.36 -14.92
CA ARG A 236 2.15 -15.22 -16.03
C ARG A 236 1.69 -16.58 -15.51
N ASN A 237 0.57 -17.08 -15.99
CA ASN A 237 -0.05 -18.33 -15.51
C ASN A 237 -0.22 -18.32 -13.97
N PHE A 238 -0.64 -17.17 -13.41
CA PHE A 238 -0.78 -16.94 -11.97
C PHE A 238 0.52 -17.18 -11.16
N ARG A 239 1.69 -16.93 -11.77
CA ARG A 239 3.00 -17.08 -11.13
C ARG A 239 3.83 -15.81 -11.30
N LEU A 240 4.64 -15.52 -10.29
CA LEU A 240 5.67 -14.48 -10.37
C LEU A 240 6.95 -15.06 -10.98
N ASP A 241 7.19 -14.73 -12.24
CA ASP A 241 8.45 -15.01 -12.91
C ASP A 241 9.36 -13.79 -12.85
N ARG A 242 10.68 -13.98 -12.88
CA ARG A 242 11.62 -12.85 -13.00
C ARG A 242 11.34 -12.11 -14.31
N ALA A 243 11.25 -10.78 -14.22
CA ALA A 243 11.04 -9.97 -15.42
C ALA A 243 12.23 -10.15 -16.39
N PRO A 244 11.98 -10.43 -17.67
CA PRO A 244 13.05 -10.49 -18.65
C PRO A 244 13.66 -9.09 -18.90
N PRO A 245 14.86 -9.00 -19.50
CA PRO A 245 15.58 -7.74 -19.64
C PRO A 245 14.79 -6.61 -20.34
N GLU A 246 13.94 -6.94 -21.31
CA GLU A 246 13.09 -5.99 -22.01
C GLU A 246 12.02 -5.36 -21.11
N ASP A 247 11.43 -6.17 -20.23
CA ASP A 247 10.40 -5.74 -19.27
C ASP A 247 11.04 -4.93 -18.14
N LEU A 248 12.21 -5.35 -17.67
CA LEU A 248 13.03 -4.57 -16.73
C LEU A 248 13.37 -3.18 -17.30
N ALA A 249 13.81 -3.12 -18.56
CA ALA A 249 14.16 -1.87 -19.21
C ALA A 249 12.92 -0.98 -19.45
N TRP A 250 11.76 -1.57 -19.77
CA TRP A 250 10.51 -0.83 -19.87
C TRP A 250 10.12 -0.22 -18.53
N LEU A 251 10.10 -1.02 -17.46
CA LEU A 251 9.73 -0.57 -16.12
C LEU A 251 10.69 0.51 -15.61
N GLN A 252 11.99 0.35 -15.82
CA GLN A 252 13.00 1.36 -15.49
C GLN A 252 12.71 2.69 -16.18
N ARG A 253 12.49 2.69 -17.50
CA ARG A 253 12.21 3.92 -18.26
C ARG A 253 10.92 4.59 -17.80
N THR A 254 9.87 3.80 -17.56
CA THR A 254 8.58 4.28 -17.07
C THR A 254 8.73 4.91 -15.70
N LEU A 255 9.29 4.20 -14.72
CA LEU A 255 9.46 4.72 -13.38
C LEU A 255 10.43 5.90 -13.31
N ASP A 256 11.51 5.92 -14.08
CA ASP A 256 12.41 7.08 -14.15
C ASP A 256 11.69 8.31 -14.71
N ARG A 257 10.90 8.14 -15.78
CA ARG A 257 10.08 9.23 -16.35
C ARG A 257 9.11 9.80 -15.31
N GLU A 258 8.38 8.94 -14.62
CA GLU A 258 7.34 9.36 -13.66
C GLU A 258 7.90 9.92 -12.33
N SER A 259 9.15 9.57 -12.00
CA SER A 259 9.82 10.00 -10.75
C SER A 259 10.65 11.28 -10.93
N ARG A 260 11.09 11.59 -12.16
CA ARG A 260 11.93 12.76 -12.46
C ARG A 260 11.32 14.09 -12.02
N ARG A 261 10.00 14.24 -12.14
CA ARG A 261 9.28 15.43 -11.69
C ARG A 261 9.40 15.69 -10.18
N PHE A 262 9.75 14.67 -9.40
CA PHE A 262 9.99 14.75 -7.96
C PHE A 262 11.49 14.86 -7.62
N GLY A 263 12.35 15.07 -8.62
CA GLY A 263 13.81 15.06 -8.43
C GLY A 263 14.36 13.69 -8.03
N THR A 264 13.64 12.61 -8.36
CA THR A 264 14.05 11.23 -8.07
C THR A 264 14.33 10.49 -9.37
N ARG A 265 15.37 9.65 -9.37
CA ARG A 265 15.80 8.85 -10.52
C ARG A 265 15.63 7.37 -10.23
N VAL A 266 15.24 6.60 -11.25
CA VAL A 266 15.23 5.13 -11.20
C VAL A 266 16.24 4.62 -12.21
N VAL A 267 17.24 3.88 -11.75
CA VAL A 267 18.35 3.39 -12.56
C VAL A 267 18.46 1.88 -12.46
N ALA A 268 19.09 1.25 -13.45
CA ALA A 268 19.42 -0.17 -13.37
C ALA A 268 20.39 -0.42 -12.20
N GLY A 269 20.15 -1.49 -11.46
CA GLY A 269 21.03 -2.04 -10.44
C GLY A 269 21.81 -3.26 -10.95
N GLY A 270 22.36 -4.04 -10.02
CA GLY A 270 22.88 -5.38 -10.32
C GLY A 270 21.76 -6.42 -10.40
N GLU A 271 22.04 -7.59 -10.98
CA GLU A 271 21.19 -8.80 -10.90
C GLU A 271 19.69 -8.62 -11.22
N GLY A 272 19.37 -7.82 -12.25
CA GLY A 272 17.98 -7.65 -12.71
C GLY A 272 17.13 -6.75 -11.82
N GLU A 273 17.77 -5.93 -10.98
CA GLU A 273 17.10 -5.02 -10.05
C GLU A 273 17.11 -3.58 -10.53
N LEU A 274 16.25 -2.74 -9.95
CA LEU A 274 16.30 -1.30 -10.12
C LEU A 274 16.60 -0.61 -8.79
N LEU A 275 17.25 0.56 -8.86
CA LEU A 275 17.64 1.36 -7.72
C LEU A 275 17.02 2.76 -7.82
N VAL A 276 16.47 3.24 -6.71
CA VAL A 276 15.99 4.62 -6.59
C VAL A 276 17.11 5.50 -6.05
N ARG A 277 17.33 6.64 -6.70
CA ARG A 277 18.35 7.64 -6.37
C ARG A 277 17.73 9.04 -6.29
N ARG A 278 18.30 9.87 -5.43
CA ARG A 278 18.06 11.32 -5.41
C ARG A 278 19.06 12.00 -6.34
#